data_AF-A0A538AAS1-F1
#
_entry.id   AF-A0A538AAS1-F1
#
_cell.length_a   1.000
_cell.length_b   1.000
_cell.length_c   1.000
_cell.angle_alpha   90.00
_cell.angle_beta   90.00
_cell.angle_gamma   90.00
#
_symmetry.space_group_name_H-M   'P 1'
#
loop_
_entity.id
_entity.type
_entity.pdbx_description
1 polymer ?
#
loop_
_entity_poly.entity_id
_entity_poly.type
_entity_poly.pdbx_seq_one_letter_code
_entity_poly.pdbx_strand_id
1 'polypeptide(L)'
;MDSGLLMRFSDLLNVKVTTESGELLGRVHDARGELTSRSLRITGLVVGGLGLLERLGLGSPESRGGLGRHDVVPWSAVVRATRSGIVVRDGAKPK
;
A
#
# COMPACT_ATOMS: atom_id res chain seq x y z
N MET A 1 -29.19 3.43 8.03
CA MET A 1 -28.20 4.48 7.75
C MET A 1 -26.89 3.77 7.61
N ASP A 2 -26.33 3.74 6.41
CA ASP A 2 -25.05 3.10 6.16
C ASP A 2 -24.01 3.85 6.99
N SER A 3 -23.43 3.17 7.98
CA SER A 3 -22.37 3.70 8.84
C SER A 3 -21.12 3.85 7.99
N GLY A 4 -21.13 4.85 7.11
CA GLY A 4 -20.09 5.14 6.16
C GLY A 4 -18.76 5.35 6.87
N LEU A 5 -17.95 4.29 6.85
CA LEU A 5 -16.52 4.34 6.58
C LEU A 5 -15.63 5.16 7.54
N LEU A 6 -15.85 5.07 8.85
CA LEU A 6 -14.76 5.43 9.79
C LEU A 6 -13.70 4.31 9.80
N MET A 7 -12.72 4.45 8.91
CA MET A 7 -11.49 3.68 8.91
C MET A 7 -10.45 4.43 9.73
N ARG A 8 -9.86 3.76 10.72
CA ARG A 8 -8.71 4.31 11.45
C ARG A 8 -7.51 4.28 10.53
N PHE A 9 -6.59 5.21 10.72
CA PHE A 9 -5.32 5.19 9.99
C PHE A 9 -4.58 3.86 10.17
N SER A 10 -4.57 3.32 11.40
CA SER A 10 -3.99 2.01 11.70
C SER A 10 -4.65 0.85 10.96
N ASP A 11 -5.92 0.99 10.55
CA ASP A 11 -6.62 -0.05 9.81
C ASP A 11 -6.08 -0.17 8.37
N LEU A 12 -5.29 0.79 7.87
CA LEU A 12 -4.66 0.71 6.54
C LEU A 12 -3.49 -0.27 6.53
N LEU A 13 -2.86 -0.52 7.68
CA LEU A 13 -1.68 -1.35 7.79
C LEU A 13 -2.02 -2.83 7.65
N ASN A 14 -1.09 -3.58 7.06
CA ASN A 14 -1.20 -5.02 6.78
C ASN A 14 -2.39 -5.42 5.88
N VAL A 15 -3.08 -4.44 5.26
CA VAL A 15 -4.18 -4.69 4.33
C VAL A 15 -3.64 -5.10 2.96
N LYS A 16 -4.31 -6.07 2.33
CA LYS A 16 -3.98 -6.56 0.97
C LYS A 16 -4.23 -5.46 -0.06
N VAL A 17 -3.29 -5.27 -0.98
CA VAL A 17 -3.40 -4.33 -2.10
C VAL A 17 -3.46 -5.12 -3.40
N THR A 18 -4.50 -4.88 -4.19
CA THR A 18 -4.67 -5.46 -5.52
C THR A 18 -4.93 -4.40 -6.58
N THR A 19 -4.61 -4.70 -7.83
CA THR A 19 -5.05 -3.88 -8.96
C THR A 19 -6.54 -4.09 -9.27
N GLU A 20 -7.12 -3.30 -10.17
CA GLU A 20 -8.48 -3.47 -10.67
C GLU A 20 -8.66 -4.82 -11.38
N SER A 21 -7.65 -5.25 -12.12
CA SER A 21 -7.56 -6.57 -12.77
C SER A 21 -7.32 -7.74 -11.80
N GLY A 22 -7.10 -7.47 -10.51
CA GLY A 22 -6.96 -8.49 -9.46
C GLY A 22 -5.53 -8.97 -9.21
N GLU A 23 -4.52 -8.36 -9.84
CA GLU A 23 -3.10 -8.63 -9.56
C GLU A 23 -2.79 -8.26 -8.10
N LEU A 24 -2.08 -9.14 -7.39
CA LEU A 24 -1.66 -8.89 -6.01
C LEU A 24 -0.34 -8.12 -5.98
N LEU A 25 -0.40 -6.88 -5.47
CA LEU A 25 0.79 -6.04 -5.31
C LEU A 25 1.50 -6.26 -3.96
N GLY A 26 0.77 -6.72 -2.95
CA GLY A 26 1.32 -7.07 -1.63
C GLY A 26 0.43 -6.58 -0.50
N ARG A 27 1.06 -6.11 0.58
CA ARG A 27 0.37 -5.53 1.74
C ARG A 27 0.91 -4.15 2.08
N VAL A 28 0.06 -3.30 2.64
CA VAL A 28 0.49 -1.99 3.16
C VAL A 28 1.36 -2.20 4.39
N HIS A 29 2.58 -1.66 4.36
CA HIS A 29 3.50 -1.66 5.51
C HIS A 29 3.55 -0.32 6.22
N ASP A 30 3.29 0.75 5.48
CA ASP A 30 3.36 2.12 5.96
C ASP A 30 2.53 3.04 5.03
N ALA A 31 2.24 4.26 5.46
CA ALA A 31 1.59 5.27 4.64
C ALA A 31 2.35 6.60 4.71
N ARG A 32 2.54 7.21 3.54
CA ARG A 32 3.15 8.54 3.40
C ARG A 32 2.06 9.58 3.52
N GLY A 33 2.36 10.68 4.21
CA GLY A 33 1.45 11.79 4.31
C GLY A 33 2.15 13.13 4.49
N GLU A 34 1.43 14.17 4.12
CA GLU A 34 1.78 15.57 4.39
C GLU A 34 1.15 15.95 5.72
N LEU A 35 1.99 16.33 6.68
CA LEU A 35 1.55 16.78 7.99
C LEU A 35 1.51 18.31 8.03
N THR A 36 0.39 18.84 8.49
CA THR A 36 0.24 20.24 8.89
C THR A 36 0.08 20.31 10.41
N SER A 37 0.00 21.52 10.97
CA SER A 37 -0.26 21.71 12.40
C SER A 37 -1.59 21.14 12.89
N ARG A 38 -2.55 20.89 12.00
CA ARG A 38 -3.92 20.46 12.37
C ARG A 38 -4.44 19.25 11.60
N SER A 39 -3.69 18.73 10.64
CA SER A 39 -4.15 17.62 9.80
C SER A 39 -2.99 16.81 9.24
N LEU A 40 -3.23 15.52 9.04
CA LEU A 40 -2.37 14.62 8.28
C LEU A 40 -3.14 14.20 7.02
N ARG A 41 -2.58 14.47 5.84
CA ARG A 41 -3.14 14.05 4.56
C ARG A 41 -2.31 12.91 3.99
N ILE A 42 -2.92 11.75 3.78
CA ILE A 42 -2.23 10.61 3.17
C ILE A 42 -2.03 10.85 1.68
N THR A 43 -0.80 10.69 1.21
CA THR A 43 -0.37 10.93 -0.17
C THR A 43 0.13 9.66 -0.85
N GLY A 44 0.50 8.63 -0.09
CA GLY A 44 0.94 7.35 -0.65
C GLY A 44 0.85 6.18 0.33
N LEU A 45 0.85 4.97 -0.22
CA LEU A 45 0.87 3.71 0.50
C LEU A 45 2.17 2.98 0.18
N VAL A 46 2.91 2.56 1.19
CA VAL A 46 4.08 1.71 1.03
C VAL A 46 3.61 0.26 1.00
N VAL A 47 3.76 -0.41 -0.13
CA VAL A 47 3.20 -1.75 -0.41
C VAL A 47 4.33 -2.72 -0.73
N GLY A 48 4.39 -3.86 -0.05
CA GLY A 48 5.42 -4.87 -0.31
C GLY A 48 4.90 -6.29 -0.18
N GLY A 49 5.39 -7.19 -1.03
CA GLY A 49 4.92 -8.58 -1.14
C GLY A 49 5.58 -9.58 -0.18
N LEU A 50 6.81 -9.33 0.26
CA LEU A 50 7.63 -10.34 0.93
C LEU A 50 8.00 -9.87 2.35
N GLY A 51 7.19 -10.31 3.31
CA GLY A 51 7.38 -10.04 4.72
C GLY A 51 8.67 -10.66 5.27
N LEU A 52 9.37 -9.90 6.12
CA LEU A 52 10.44 -10.34 7.03
C LEU A 52 11.74 -10.91 6.42
N LEU A 53 11.71 -11.84 5.46
CA LEU A 53 12.92 -12.52 4.96
C LEU A 53 13.85 -11.58 4.19
N GLU A 54 13.30 -10.73 3.32
CA GLU A 54 14.09 -9.72 2.60
C GLU A 54 14.64 -8.63 3.54
N ARG A 55 13.94 -8.36 4.65
CA ARG A 55 14.39 -7.40 5.68
C ARG A 55 15.51 -7.97 6.57
N LEU A 56 15.67 -9.29 6.58
CA LEU A 56 16.77 -10.00 7.24
C LEU A 56 17.92 -10.33 6.26
N GLY A 57 17.85 -9.87 5.00
CA GLY A 57 18.88 -10.14 3.98
C GLY A 57 18.83 -11.56 3.40
N LEU A 58 17.76 -12.31 3.65
CA LEU A 58 17.57 -13.69 3.18
C LEU A 58 16.56 -13.70 2.02
N GLY A 59 17.05 -13.69 0.78
CA GLY A 59 16.23 -13.75 -0.42
C GLY A 59 17.07 -13.85 -1.69
N SER A 60 16.65 -14.71 -2.63
CA SER A 60 17.37 -14.98 -3.87
C SER A 60 17.50 -13.71 -4.73
N PRO A 61 18.65 -13.48 -5.42
CA PRO A 61 18.85 -12.34 -6.32
C PRO A 61 17.77 -12.24 -7.42
N GLU A 62 17.13 -13.34 -7.77
CA GLU A 62 16.06 -13.40 -8.77
C GLU A 62 14.77 -12.69 -8.30
N SER A 63 14.56 -12.55 -6.99
CA SER A 63 13.48 -11.75 -6.41
C SER A 63 13.78 -10.24 -6.41
N ARG A 64 15.02 -9.83 -6.70
CA ARG A 64 15.42 -8.40 -6.79
C ARG A 64 14.97 -7.71 -8.08
N GLY A 65 14.35 -8.44 -9.01
CA GLY A 65 13.87 -7.88 -10.28
C GLY A 65 12.69 -6.91 -10.16
N GLY A 66 12.03 -6.81 -9.00
CA GLY A 66 10.80 -6.01 -8.85
C GLY A 66 10.72 -5.07 -7.64
N LEU A 67 11.64 -5.16 -6.67
CA LEU A 67 11.48 -4.51 -5.35
C LEU A 67 12.67 -3.59 -5.04
N GLY A 68 12.90 -2.61 -5.91
CA GLY A 68 13.88 -1.57 -5.65
C GLY A 68 13.17 -0.34 -5.14
N ARG A 69 13.40 0.10 -3.89
CA ARG A 69 13.28 1.48 -3.35
C ARG A 69 11.98 2.30 -3.66
N HIS A 70 11.05 1.72 -4.38
CA HIS A 70 9.95 2.30 -5.14
C HIS A 70 8.73 1.42 -4.92
N ASP A 71 8.28 1.26 -3.67
CA ASP A 71 7.10 0.46 -3.35
C ASP A 71 5.96 1.39 -2.90
N VAL A 72 5.99 2.65 -3.31
CA VAL A 72 5.01 3.68 -2.92
C VAL A 72 3.93 3.83 -3.98
N VAL A 73 2.76 3.24 -3.73
CA VAL A 73 1.56 3.52 -4.53
C VAL A 73 1.02 4.90 -4.17
N PRO A 74 0.86 5.84 -5.11
CA PRO A 74 0.27 7.14 -4.80
C PRO A 74 -1.19 6.97 -4.39
N TRP A 75 -1.63 7.70 -3.37
CA TRP A 75 -3.02 7.62 -2.88
C TRP A 75 -4.04 7.95 -3.98
N SER A 76 -3.66 8.78 -4.96
CA SER A 76 -4.48 9.09 -6.14
C SER A 76 -4.77 7.89 -7.04
N ALA A 77 -4.01 6.80 -6.93
CA ALA A 77 -4.27 5.55 -7.65
C ALA A 77 -5.24 4.61 -6.91
N VAL A 78 -5.58 4.90 -5.65
CA VAL A 78 -6.54 4.09 -4.87
C VAL A 78 -7.95 4.35 -5.39
N VAL A 79 -8.62 3.29 -5.85
CA VAL A 79 -10.01 3.35 -6.32
C VAL A 79 -10.99 2.92 -5.24
N ARG A 80 -10.54 2.08 -4.29
CA ARG A 80 -11.33 1.63 -3.14
C ARG A 80 -10.42 1.29 -1.96
N ALA A 81 -10.80 1.73 -0.77
CA ALA A 81 -10.12 1.37 0.47
C ALA A 81 -11.15 0.88 1.51
N THR A 82 -10.96 -0.34 1.99
CA THR A 82 -11.75 -0.93 3.08
C THR A 82 -10.82 -1.68 4.04
N ARG A 83 -11.35 -2.09 5.20
CA ARG A 83 -10.64 -2.96 6.15
C ARG A 83 -10.26 -4.32 5.54
N SER A 84 -10.98 -4.77 4.52
CA SER A 84 -10.75 -6.08 3.89
C SER A 84 -9.76 -6.02 2.72
N GLY A 85 -9.48 -4.83 2.18
CA GLY A 85 -8.61 -4.69 1.02
C GLY A 85 -8.55 -3.27 0.46
N ILE A 86 -7.45 -3.00 -0.24
CA ILE A 86 -7.27 -1.79 -1.04
C ILE A 86 -7.17 -2.20 -2.50
N VAL A 87 -7.94 -1.53 -3.34
CA VAL A 87 -7.89 -1.68 -4.79
C VAL A 87 -7.29 -0.43 -5.39
N VAL A 88 -6.34 -0.60 -6.30
CA VAL A 88 -5.64 0.47 -7.02
C VAL A 88 -5.83 0.31 -8.51
N ARG A 89 -5.68 1.40 -9.27
CA ARG A 89 -5.76 1.34 -10.74
C ARG A 89 -4.74 0.36 -11.32
N ASP A 90 -5.11 -0.27 -12.43
CA ASP A 90 -4.16 -1.05 -13.22
C ASP A 90 -2.96 -0.19 -13.67
N GLY A 91 -1.78 -0.80 -13.67
CA GLY A 91 -0.55 -0.10 -14.03
C GLY A 91 -0.16 1.03 -13.08
N ALA A 92 -0.73 1.09 -11.86
CA ALA A 92 -0.28 1.99 -10.81
C ALA A 92 1.20 1.72 -10.50
N LYS A 93 2.07 2.49 -11.15
CA LYS A 93 3.51 2.41 -10.92
C LYS A 93 3.85 3.17 -9.65
N PRO A 94 4.72 2.61 -8.81
CA PRO A 94 5.28 3.35 -7.71
C PRO A 94 6.03 4.59 -8.23
N LYS A 95 5.91 5.71 -7.52
CA LYS A 95 6.69 6.93 -7.79
C LYS A 95 7.88 7.03 -6.85
#